data_AF-A0A848U7N4-F1
#
_entry.id   AF-A0A848U7N4-F1
#
_cell.length_a   1.000
_cell.length_b   1.000
_cell.length_c   1.000
_cell.angle_alpha   90.00
_cell.angle_beta   90.00
_cell.angle_gamma   90.00
#
_symmetry.space_group_name_H-M   'P 1'
#
loop_
_entity.id
_entity.type
_entity.pdbx_description
1 polymer ?
#
loop_
_entity_poly.entity_id
_entity_poly.type
_entity_poly.pdbx_seq_one_letter_code
_entity_poly.pdbx_strand_id
1 'polypeptide(L)'
;MSTTCWWPADYFSSRDRFVELARSCGAQAESHSIDAVGPDGEALSVEVAAFTSTHDEHLIILTSGVHGVEGFIGACIQFQALQMLANNGLANGVGVVMIHAVNPWGFAHLRRVDEGNVDVNRNFSVSPDNKPAPNPDYAALDPVINPRGKPGIGSEIDYWINAGKLITRNRGIKKLFKSIAEGQHEFPQGLFFGGHEISHSCALLQKLVQGYAANIDRITILDVHSGLGPSGVATLIGDSNMVDAGKRYHWLQTHYRQPVFIGNASDNTYNAQGSWSQWCQHNLRDKRFLYLCVEIGTVNPLILFSALRRENQAHHWTASDSRSYVRSKQALLDVFAPRSNRWRQKAIAQGLHVLDRTFAV
;
A
#
# COMPACT_ATOMS: atom_id res chain seq x y z
N MET A 1 -22.58 -2.83 -21.90
CA MET A 1 -21.67 -3.92 -22.31
C MET A 1 -20.82 -4.28 -21.12
N SER A 2 -20.78 -5.55 -20.71
CA SER A 2 -19.96 -6.01 -19.57
C SER A 2 -18.49 -5.92 -19.96
N THR A 3 -17.86 -4.77 -19.72
CA THR A 3 -16.41 -4.61 -19.83
C THR A 3 -15.79 -5.48 -18.75
N THR A 4 -15.39 -6.69 -19.12
CA THR A 4 -14.49 -7.52 -18.31
C THR A 4 -13.28 -6.66 -17.96
N CYS A 5 -13.15 -6.27 -16.69
CA CYS A 5 -11.99 -5.51 -16.25
C CYS A 5 -10.74 -6.33 -16.53
N TRP A 6 -9.84 -5.78 -17.33
CA TRP A 6 -8.53 -6.38 -17.57
C TRP A 6 -7.76 -6.45 -16.24
N TRP A 7 -7.17 -7.61 -15.96
CA TRP A 7 -6.40 -7.86 -14.74
C TRP A 7 -4.97 -8.22 -15.14
N PRO A 8 -3.94 -7.54 -14.60
CA PRO A 8 -2.57 -7.79 -15.00
C PRO A 8 -2.12 -9.20 -14.62
N ALA A 9 -1.34 -9.82 -15.48
CA ALA A 9 -0.74 -11.13 -15.21
C ALA A 9 0.45 -11.01 -14.25
N ASP A 10 1.16 -9.90 -14.35
CA ASP A 10 2.40 -9.57 -13.63
C ASP A 10 2.61 -8.04 -13.62
N TYR A 11 3.73 -7.60 -13.03
CA TYR A 11 4.12 -6.19 -13.03
C TYR A 11 4.35 -5.64 -14.45
N PHE A 12 4.97 -6.39 -15.36
CA PHE A 12 5.37 -5.88 -16.67
C PHE A 12 4.15 -5.58 -17.55
N SER A 13 3.22 -6.53 -17.64
CA SER A 13 1.93 -6.32 -18.31
C SER A 13 1.15 -5.17 -17.67
N SER A 14 1.22 -5.02 -16.34
CA SER A 14 0.62 -3.90 -15.63
C SER A 14 1.21 -2.54 -16.03
N ARG A 15 2.55 -2.44 -16.02
CA ARG A 15 3.30 -1.24 -16.40
C ARG A 15 2.99 -0.84 -17.84
N ASP A 16 3.11 -1.78 -18.76
CA ASP A 16 2.91 -1.51 -20.19
C ASP A 16 1.47 -1.04 -20.45
N ARG A 17 0.49 -1.66 -19.78
CA ARG A 17 -0.91 -1.26 -19.87
C ARG A 17 -1.17 0.12 -19.25
N PHE A 18 -0.53 0.43 -18.12
CA PHE A 18 -0.63 1.75 -17.48
C PHE A 18 -0.14 2.86 -18.43
N VAL A 19 1.05 2.67 -19.01
CA VAL A 19 1.69 3.64 -19.92
C VAL A 19 0.86 3.82 -21.20
N GLU A 20 0.39 2.71 -21.78
CA GLU A 20 -0.50 2.75 -22.95
C GLU A 20 -1.76 3.56 -22.65
N LEU A 21 -2.45 3.26 -21.55
CA LEU A 21 -3.67 3.95 -21.15
C LEU A 21 -3.40 5.43 -20.87
N ALA A 22 -2.36 5.75 -20.08
CA ALA A 22 -1.99 7.11 -19.74
C ALA A 22 -1.82 7.98 -20.99
N ARG A 23 -1.04 7.50 -21.97
CA ARG A 23 -0.83 8.20 -23.25
C ARG A 23 -2.13 8.32 -24.05
N SER A 24 -2.90 7.23 -24.17
CA SER A 24 -4.16 7.24 -24.93
C SER A 24 -5.23 8.14 -24.31
N CYS A 25 -5.18 8.33 -23.00
CA CYS A 25 -6.09 9.19 -22.23
C CYS A 25 -5.61 10.65 -22.19
N GLY A 26 -4.45 10.98 -22.77
CA GLY A 26 -3.91 12.34 -22.83
C GLY A 26 -3.17 12.81 -21.58
N ALA A 27 -2.77 11.90 -20.68
CA ALA A 27 -1.91 12.25 -19.55
C ALA A 27 -0.47 12.49 -19.99
N GLN A 28 0.23 13.40 -19.31
CA GLN A 28 1.69 13.44 -19.35
C GLN A 28 2.23 12.19 -18.65
N ALA A 29 2.99 11.38 -19.39
CA ALA A 29 3.56 10.13 -18.88
C ALA A 29 5.06 10.26 -18.61
N GLU A 30 5.50 9.82 -17.44
CA GLU A 30 6.91 9.77 -17.04
C GLU A 30 7.26 8.38 -16.53
N SER A 31 8.50 7.95 -16.76
CA SER A 31 9.03 6.68 -16.27
C SER A 31 10.31 6.92 -15.49
N HIS A 32 10.37 6.41 -14.26
CA HIS A 32 11.49 6.58 -13.34
C HIS A 32 12.08 5.20 -13.06
N SER A 33 13.18 4.85 -13.75
CA SER A 33 13.86 3.56 -13.55
C SER A 33 14.41 3.41 -12.15
N ILE A 34 14.41 2.18 -11.64
CA ILE A 34 15.08 1.81 -10.40
C ILE A 34 16.22 0.83 -10.67
N ASP A 35 17.21 0.77 -9.77
CA ASP A 35 18.38 -0.10 -9.94
C ASP A 35 18.06 -1.58 -9.75
N ALA A 36 17.04 -1.89 -8.95
CA ALA A 36 16.62 -3.27 -8.71
C ALA A 36 15.98 -3.89 -9.97
N VAL A 37 16.11 -5.21 -10.10
CA VAL A 37 15.68 -5.95 -11.29
C VAL A 37 14.54 -6.93 -11.00
N GLY A 38 13.81 -7.28 -12.05
CA GLY A 38 12.77 -8.30 -12.03
C GLY A 38 13.30 -9.72 -11.80
N PRO A 39 12.40 -10.71 -11.66
CA PRO A 39 12.76 -12.10 -11.42
C PRO A 39 13.74 -12.69 -12.46
N ASP A 40 13.64 -12.26 -13.72
CA ASP A 40 14.49 -12.72 -14.82
C ASP A 40 15.53 -11.65 -15.25
N GLY A 41 15.79 -10.67 -14.38
CA GLY A 41 16.77 -9.61 -14.61
C GLY A 41 16.24 -8.43 -15.42
N GLU A 42 14.92 -8.29 -15.56
CA GLU A 42 14.32 -7.22 -16.34
C GLU A 42 14.39 -5.86 -15.63
N ALA A 43 14.45 -4.78 -16.40
CA ALA A 43 14.43 -3.43 -15.86
C ALA A 43 13.06 -3.10 -15.23
N LEU A 44 13.11 -2.45 -14.07
CA LEU A 44 11.95 -2.00 -13.31
C LEU A 44 11.88 -0.46 -13.27
N SER A 45 10.67 0.06 -13.16
CA SER A 45 10.40 1.50 -13.15
C SER A 45 9.12 1.86 -12.40
N VAL A 46 9.07 3.08 -11.88
CA VAL A 46 7.85 3.73 -11.40
C VAL A 46 7.34 4.63 -12.50
N GLU A 47 6.11 4.37 -12.94
CA GLU A 47 5.42 5.15 -13.95
C GLU A 47 4.54 6.22 -13.31
N VAL A 48 4.43 7.36 -13.96
CA VAL A 48 3.57 8.46 -13.54
C VAL A 48 2.68 8.87 -14.71
N ALA A 49 1.40 9.09 -14.43
CA ALA A 49 0.45 9.71 -15.36
C ALA A 49 -0.12 10.96 -14.71
N ALA A 50 0.14 12.12 -15.30
CA ALA A 50 -0.29 13.41 -14.78
C ALA A 50 -1.28 14.10 -15.72
N PHE A 51 -2.41 14.50 -15.15
CA PHE A 51 -3.37 15.43 -15.72
C PHE A 51 -3.31 16.71 -14.88
N THR A 52 -2.32 17.55 -15.15
CA THR A 52 -2.05 18.75 -14.35
C THR A 52 -1.95 19.98 -15.23
N SER A 53 -2.31 21.14 -14.68
CA SER A 53 -2.16 22.45 -15.30
C SER A 53 -1.51 23.44 -14.33
N THR A 54 -1.01 24.56 -14.86
CA THR A 54 -0.48 25.66 -14.04
C THR A 54 -1.56 26.40 -13.24
N HIS A 55 -2.84 26.10 -13.47
CA HIS A 55 -3.99 26.71 -12.81
C HIS A 55 -4.64 25.78 -11.78
N ASP A 56 -4.01 24.65 -11.45
CA ASP A 56 -4.56 23.71 -10.48
C ASP A 56 -4.51 24.31 -9.08
N GLU A 57 -5.67 24.36 -8.42
CA GLU A 57 -5.84 24.81 -7.04
C GLU A 57 -5.88 23.62 -6.06
N HIS A 58 -6.19 22.43 -6.57
CA HIS A 58 -6.27 21.17 -5.84
C HIS A 58 -5.57 20.05 -6.60
N LEU A 59 -4.59 19.42 -5.97
CA LEU A 59 -3.93 18.23 -6.49
C LEU A 59 -4.47 16.98 -5.82
N ILE A 60 -4.87 15.98 -6.62
CA ILE A 60 -5.19 14.63 -6.15
C ILE A 60 -4.08 13.69 -6.62
N ILE A 61 -3.43 13.00 -5.69
CA ILE A 61 -2.43 11.98 -5.99
C ILE A 61 -3.02 10.60 -5.70
N LEU A 62 -3.11 9.74 -6.71
CA LEU A 62 -3.57 8.35 -6.58
C LEU A 62 -2.39 7.39 -6.74
N THR A 63 -2.03 6.70 -5.68
CA THR A 63 -0.90 5.76 -5.70
C THR A 63 -1.35 4.31 -5.68
N SER A 64 -0.53 3.45 -6.26
CA SER A 64 -0.69 2.01 -6.17
C SER A 64 0.64 1.33 -5.85
N GLY A 65 0.53 0.19 -5.17
CA GLY A 65 1.65 -0.71 -4.96
C GLY A 65 2.77 -0.13 -4.10
N VAL A 66 2.45 0.69 -3.09
CA VAL A 66 3.39 0.97 -1.97
C VAL A 66 3.83 -0.35 -1.35
N HIS A 67 2.86 -1.26 -1.13
CA HIS A 67 3.15 -2.68 -0.98
C HIS A 67 3.04 -3.37 -2.33
N GLY A 68 4.13 -3.99 -2.78
CA GLY A 68 4.25 -4.46 -4.17
C GLY A 68 3.11 -5.39 -4.63
N VAL A 69 2.79 -6.43 -3.85
CA VAL A 69 1.74 -7.42 -4.18
C VAL A 69 0.32 -6.83 -4.24
N GLU A 70 0.10 -5.67 -3.64
CA GLU A 70 -1.18 -4.94 -3.70
C GLU A 70 -1.30 -4.13 -5.01
N GLY A 71 -0.20 -4.02 -5.77
CA GLY A 71 -0.14 -3.36 -7.06
C GLY A 71 -1.15 -3.90 -8.07
N PHE A 72 -1.55 -5.17 -8.01
CA PHE A 72 -2.54 -5.75 -8.94
C PHE A 72 -3.91 -5.06 -8.87
N ILE A 73 -4.45 -4.87 -7.66
CA ILE A 73 -5.74 -4.19 -7.49
C ILE A 73 -5.60 -2.68 -7.71
N GLY A 74 -4.51 -2.08 -7.23
CA GLY A 74 -4.22 -0.67 -7.45
C GLY A 74 -4.10 -0.31 -8.93
N ALA A 75 -3.45 -1.16 -9.74
CA ALA A 75 -3.36 -1.02 -11.19
C ALA A 75 -4.75 -0.99 -11.84
N CYS A 76 -5.63 -1.94 -11.49
CA CYS A 76 -6.96 -2.01 -12.08
C CYS A 76 -7.80 -0.77 -11.75
N ILE A 77 -7.66 -0.23 -10.54
CA ILE A 77 -8.32 1.03 -10.16
C ILE A 77 -7.76 2.19 -10.98
N GLN A 78 -6.43 2.29 -11.13
CA GLN A 78 -5.79 3.33 -11.93
C GLN A 78 -6.14 3.24 -13.42
N PHE A 79 -6.23 2.04 -14.02
CA PHE A 79 -6.64 1.88 -15.41
C PHE A 79 -8.04 2.42 -15.66
N GLN A 80 -8.99 2.09 -14.78
CA GLN A 80 -10.36 2.57 -14.89
C GLN A 80 -10.45 4.06 -14.57
N ALA A 81 -9.63 4.56 -13.65
CA ALA A 81 -9.54 5.98 -13.34
C ALA A 81 -9.04 6.79 -14.54
N LEU A 82 -8.00 6.32 -15.25
CA LEU A 82 -7.50 6.97 -16.48
C LEU A 82 -8.61 7.11 -17.52
N GLN A 83 -9.35 6.02 -17.75
CA GLN A 83 -10.48 6.02 -18.70
C GLN A 83 -11.63 6.92 -18.24
N MET A 84 -11.96 6.90 -16.94
CA MET A 84 -12.97 7.76 -16.35
C MET A 84 -12.62 9.25 -16.54
N LEU A 85 -11.37 9.63 -16.26
CA LEU A 85 -10.88 11.00 -16.42
C LEU A 85 -10.89 11.44 -17.89
N ALA A 86 -10.46 10.59 -18.81
CA ALA A 86 -10.49 10.90 -20.24
C ALA A 86 -11.92 11.11 -20.76
N ASN A 87 -12.89 10.33 -20.27
CA ASN A 87 -14.28 10.42 -20.72
C ASN A 87 -15.05 11.58 -20.10
N ASN A 88 -14.80 11.86 -18.81
CA ASN A 88 -15.60 12.83 -18.05
C ASN A 88 -14.92 14.21 -17.94
N GLY A 89 -13.62 14.29 -18.22
CA GLY A 89 -12.80 15.44 -17.91
C GLY A 89 -12.51 15.58 -16.42
N LEU A 90 -11.74 16.61 -16.08
CA LEU A 90 -11.46 17.02 -14.71
C LEU A 90 -12.34 18.20 -14.32
N ALA A 91 -12.63 18.32 -13.02
CA ALA A 91 -13.20 19.54 -12.48
C ALA A 91 -12.21 20.71 -12.66
N ASN A 92 -12.72 21.91 -12.91
CA ASN A 92 -11.90 23.11 -13.07
C ASN A 92 -11.01 23.31 -11.83
N GLY A 93 -9.72 23.57 -12.06
CA GLY A 93 -8.74 23.80 -11.00
C GLY A 93 -8.33 22.53 -10.24
N VAL A 94 -8.65 21.33 -10.74
CA VAL A 94 -8.21 20.07 -10.14
C VAL A 94 -7.22 19.35 -11.04
N GLY A 95 -6.02 19.10 -10.51
CA GLY A 95 -5.01 18.24 -11.12
C GLY A 95 -5.05 16.83 -10.53
N VAL A 96 -4.78 15.82 -11.36
CA VAL A 96 -4.64 14.42 -10.90
C VAL A 96 -3.30 13.85 -11.31
N VAL A 97 -2.57 13.26 -10.37
CA VAL A 97 -1.33 12.51 -10.61
C VAL A 97 -1.52 11.08 -10.15
N MET A 98 -1.25 10.11 -11.02
CA MET A 98 -1.25 8.69 -10.69
C MET A 98 0.17 8.15 -10.69
N ILE A 99 0.56 7.43 -9.63
CA ILE A 99 1.89 6.82 -9.50
C ILE A 99 1.72 5.29 -9.49
N HIS A 100 2.30 4.60 -10.48
CA HIS A 100 2.14 3.18 -10.75
C HIS A 100 3.48 2.47 -11.03
N ALA A 101 3.92 1.47 -10.29
CA ALA A 101 3.60 1.20 -8.91
C ALA A 101 4.79 1.63 -8.07
N VAL A 102 4.55 2.13 -6.85
CA VAL A 102 5.59 2.73 -5.99
C VAL A 102 6.73 1.75 -5.68
N ASN A 103 6.41 0.48 -5.43
CA ASN A 103 7.37 -0.59 -5.20
C ASN A 103 7.31 -1.62 -6.34
N PRO A 104 7.94 -1.32 -7.51
CA PRO A 104 7.86 -2.19 -8.67
C PRO A 104 8.61 -3.51 -8.45
N TRP A 105 9.64 -3.53 -7.59
CA TRP A 105 10.35 -4.76 -7.22
C TRP A 105 9.43 -5.72 -6.46
N GLY A 106 8.76 -5.24 -5.40
CA GLY A 106 7.81 -6.04 -4.64
C GLY A 106 6.69 -6.57 -5.53
N PHE A 107 6.20 -5.76 -6.47
CA PHE A 107 5.18 -6.19 -7.42
C PHE A 107 5.68 -7.31 -8.34
N ALA A 108 6.82 -7.12 -9.00
CA ALA A 108 7.41 -8.11 -9.90
C ALA A 108 7.76 -9.43 -9.18
N HIS A 109 8.20 -9.35 -7.92
CA HIS A 109 8.57 -10.50 -7.09
C HIS A 109 7.41 -11.06 -6.25
N LEU A 110 6.18 -10.56 -6.42
CA LEU A 110 4.99 -10.97 -5.65
C LEU A 110 5.18 -10.88 -4.13
N ARG A 111 5.75 -9.78 -3.65
CA ARG A 111 6.04 -9.48 -2.25
C ARG A 111 5.36 -8.19 -1.80
N ARG A 112 5.08 -8.10 -0.51
CA ARG A 112 4.62 -6.85 0.12
C ARG A 112 5.75 -5.81 0.20
N VAL A 113 6.94 -6.26 0.53
CA VAL A 113 8.14 -5.47 0.82
C VAL A 113 8.98 -5.21 -0.43
N ASP A 114 9.97 -4.33 -0.33
CA ASP A 114 10.96 -4.06 -1.38
C ASP A 114 12.15 -5.06 -1.36
N GLU A 115 13.15 -4.81 -2.20
CA GLU A 115 14.34 -5.65 -2.38
C GLU A 115 15.17 -5.85 -1.11
N GLY A 116 15.10 -4.90 -0.17
CA GLY A 116 15.78 -4.96 1.12
C GLY A 116 14.97 -5.65 2.21
N ASN A 117 13.83 -6.28 1.85
CA ASN A 117 12.82 -6.76 2.78
C ASN A 117 12.18 -5.62 3.61
N VAL A 118 12.28 -4.38 3.12
CA VAL A 118 11.73 -3.21 3.81
C VAL A 118 10.25 -3.07 3.46
N ASP A 119 9.40 -2.96 4.50
CA ASP A 119 8.04 -2.47 4.35
C ASP A 119 8.14 -0.96 4.07
N VAL A 120 7.91 -0.60 2.81
CA VAL A 120 7.99 0.78 2.31
C VAL A 120 7.17 1.72 3.20
N ASN A 121 5.98 1.30 3.64
CA ASN A 121 5.11 2.10 4.50
C ASN A 121 5.50 2.05 6.00
N ARG A 122 6.73 1.63 6.32
CA ARG A 122 7.37 1.76 7.65
C ARG A 122 8.75 2.45 7.57
N ASN A 123 9.14 2.90 6.39
CA ASN A 123 10.49 3.41 6.11
C ASN A 123 10.54 4.92 5.84
N PHE A 124 9.41 5.63 5.96
CA PHE A 124 9.37 7.07 5.80
C PHE A 124 9.84 7.77 7.09
N SER A 125 11.11 8.15 7.14
CA SER A 125 11.63 8.94 8.27
C SER A 125 11.24 10.41 8.15
N VAL A 126 10.69 10.96 9.24
CA VAL A 126 10.34 12.39 9.36
C VAL A 126 11.56 13.25 9.72
N SER A 127 12.61 12.66 10.30
CA SER A 127 13.86 13.34 10.64
C SER A 127 15.03 12.35 10.62
N PRO A 128 16.17 12.71 10.00
CA PRO A 128 17.36 11.85 9.96
C PRO A 128 17.86 11.40 11.35
N ASP A 129 17.65 12.23 12.37
CA ASP A 129 18.12 11.99 13.74
C ASP A 129 17.13 11.18 14.57
N ASN A 130 15.88 11.04 14.12
CA ASN A 130 14.84 10.35 14.87
C ASN A 130 14.76 8.89 14.45
N LYS A 131 15.58 8.05 15.08
CA LYS A 131 15.47 6.60 14.91
C LYS A 131 14.14 6.12 15.50
N PRO A 132 13.41 5.24 14.80
CA PRO A 132 12.20 4.62 15.33
C PRO A 132 12.45 3.97 16.68
N ALA A 133 11.49 4.10 17.59
CA ALA A 133 11.58 3.51 18.91
C ALA A 133 11.59 1.98 18.82
N PRO A 134 12.40 1.29 19.66
CA PRO A 134 12.38 -0.17 19.74
C PRO A 134 10.97 -0.71 19.97
N ASN A 135 10.68 -1.88 19.39
CA ASN A 135 9.40 -2.58 19.55
C ASN A 135 9.61 -3.87 20.36
N PRO A 136 9.68 -3.79 21.71
CA PRO A 136 9.94 -4.96 22.56
C PRO A 136 8.83 -6.01 22.46
N ASP A 137 7.59 -5.59 22.19
CA ASP A 137 6.48 -6.51 21.96
C ASP A 137 6.75 -7.35 20.70
N TYR A 138 7.26 -6.76 19.62
CA TYR A 138 7.68 -7.52 18.43
C TYR A 138 8.80 -8.50 18.74
N ALA A 139 9.84 -8.09 19.46
CA ALA A 139 10.97 -8.97 19.80
C ALA A 139 10.51 -10.23 20.55
N ALA A 140 9.48 -10.12 21.39
CA ALA A 140 8.89 -11.26 22.08
C ALA A 140 8.06 -12.21 21.18
N LEU A 141 7.75 -11.78 19.95
CA LEU A 141 7.00 -12.54 18.93
C LEU A 141 7.92 -13.12 17.85
N ASP A 142 9.09 -12.50 17.61
CA ASP A 142 10.07 -12.83 16.57
C ASP A 142 10.30 -14.35 16.38
N PRO A 143 10.54 -15.16 17.44
CA PRO A 143 10.79 -16.59 17.26
C PRO A 143 9.65 -17.37 16.60
N VAL A 144 8.41 -16.85 16.66
CA VAL A 144 7.22 -17.48 16.08
C VAL A 144 6.88 -16.89 14.72
N ILE A 145 7.06 -15.58 14.55
CA ILE A 145 6.66 -14.87 13.32
C ILE A 145 7.78 -14.80 12.27
N ASN A 146 9.04 -15.02 12.65
CA ASN A 146 10.20 -15.00 11.76
C ASN A 146 11.02 -16.29 11.88
N PRO A 147 10.51 -17.44 11.41
CA PRO A 147 11.24 -18.69 11.50
C PRO A 147 12.56 -18.64 10.70
N ARG A 148 13.63 -19.17 11.30
CA ARG A 148 15.01 -19.12 10.77
C ARG A 148 15.41 -20.40 10.01
N GLY A 149 14.52 -20.92 9.19
CA GLY A 149 14.79 -22.15 8.44
C GLY A 149 13.73 -22.49 7.42
N LYS A 150 14.03 -23.52 6.61
CA LYS A 150 13.15 -24.03 5.55
C LYS A 150 11.77 -24.39 6.12
N PRO A 151 10.68 -24.10 5.42
CA PRO A 151 9.36 -24.54 5.81
C PRO A 151 9.28 -26.07 5.79
N GLY A 152 8.72 -26.65 6.86
CA GLY A 152 8.49 -28.08 7.01
C GLY A 152 7.22 -28.37 7.80
N ILE A 153 6.65 -29.58 7.64
CA ILE A 153 5.37 -29.95 8.26
C ILE A 153 5.43 -29.81 9.80
N GLY A 154 6.52 -30.26 10.44
CA GLY A 154 6.71 -30.07 11.88
C GLY A 154 6.75 -28.60 12.30
N SER A 155 7.48 -27.77 11.54
CA SER A 155 7.58 -26.33 11.83
C SER A 155 6.25 -25.58 11.70
N GLU A 156 5.34 -26.03 10.83
CA GLU A 156 3.99 -25.43 10.72
C GLU A 156 3.11 -25.79 11.91
N ILE A 157 3.19 -27.02 12.41
CA ILE A 157 2.47 -27.46 13.61
C ILE A 157 2.96 -26.67 14.82
N ASP A 158 4.29 -26.59 15.01
CA ASP A 158 4.91 -25.82 16.08
C ASP A 158 4.53 -24.34 16.02
N TYR A 159 4.49 -23.76 14.81
CA TYR A 159 4.02 -22.40 14.60
C TYR A 159 2.59 -22.20 15.13
N TRP A 160 1.62 -23.04 14.74
CA TRP A 160 0.23 -22.86 15.16
C TRP A 160 0.04 -23.04 16.66
N ILE A 161 0.77 -23.99 17.28
CA ILE A 161 0.77 -24.17 18.73
C ILE A 161 1.29 -22.90 19.42
N ASN A 162 2.44 -22.37 18.97
CA ASN A 162 3.05 -21.20 19.59
C ASN A 162 2.28 -19.90 19.30
N ALA A 163 1.70 -19.76 18.11
CA ALA A 163 0.79 -18.66 17.77
C ALA A 163 -0.44 -18.67 18.68
N GLY A 164 -1.02 -19.85 18.97
CA GLY A 164 -2.11 -20.00 19.95
C GLY A 164 -1.72 -19.49 21.34
N LYS A 165 -0.54 -19.87 21.84
CA LYS A 165 -0.01 -19.36 23.13
C LYS A 165 0.21 -17.85 23.13
N LEU A 166 0.67 -17.30 22.01
CA LEU A 166 0.88 -15.86 21.88
C LEU A 166 -0.44 -15.08 21.83
N ILE A 167 -1.47 -15.61 21.16
CA ILE A 167 -2.81 -15.01 21.14
C ILE A 167 -3.39 -14.97 22.55
N THR A 168 -3.28 -16.06 23.33
CA THR A 168 -3.77 -16.09 24.71
C THR A 168 -2.99 -15.12 25.61
N ARG A 169 -1.65 -15.14 25.54
CA ARG A 169 -0.78 -14.22 26.31
C ARG A 169 -1.07 -12.76 26.02
N ASN A 170 -1.32 -12.40 24.76
CA ASN A 170 -1.59 -11.03 24.35
C ASN A 170 -3.06 -10.59 24.54
N ARG A 171 -3.87 -11.40 25.26
CA ARG A 171 -5.30 -11.12 25.49
C ARG A 171 -6.09 -10.93 24.19
N GLY A 172 -5.73 -11.69 23.17
CA GLY A 172 -6.43 -11.73 21.91
C GLY A 172 -5.60 -11.30 20.70
N ILE A 173 -6.19 -11.57 19.54
CA ILE A 173 -5.53 -11.48 18.25
C ILE A 173 -5.25 -10.05 17.78
N LYS A 174 -6.09 -9.11 18.23
CA LYS A 174 -5.99 -7.70 17.86
C LYS A 174 -4.69 -7.08 18.39
N LYS A 175 -4.36 -7.33 19.66
CA LYS A 175 -3.13 -6.82 20.27
C LYS A 175 -1.89 -7.43 19.61
N LEU A 176 -1.93 -8.72 19.31
CA LEU A 176 -0.84 -9.41 18.61
C LEU A 176 -0.56 -8.78 17.23
N PHE A 177 -1.60 -8.60 16.41
CA PHE A 177 -1.42 -8.02 15.07
C PHE A 177 -1.07 -6.54 15.11
N LYS A 178 -1.56 -5.80 16.11
CA LYS A 178 -1.13 -4.43 16.37
C LYS A 178 0.39 -4.36 16.53
N SER A 179 0.97 -5.12 17.46
CA SER A 179 2.42 -5.07 17.72
C SER A 179 3.28 -5.43 16.49
N ILE A 180 2.77 -6.31 15.61
CA ILE A 180 3.45 -6.66 14.35
C ILE A 180 3.32 -5.53 13.33
N ALA A 181 2.11 -5.00 13.15
CA ALA A 181 1.81 -3.97 12.16
C ALA A 181 2.42 -2.60 12.51
N GLU A 182 2.80 -2.33 13.75
CA GLU A 182 3.50 -1.09 14.13
C GLU A 182 4.89 -0.95 13.47
N GLY A 183 5.47 -2.07 13.01
CA GLY A 183 6.80 -2.11 12.39
C GLY A 183 7.93 -2.34 13.39
N GLN A 184 9.12 -2.61 12.85
CA GLN A 184 10.34 -2.87 13.63
C GLN A 184 11.61 -2.62 12.79
N HIS A 185 12.76 -2.41 13.45
CA HIS A 185 14.04 -2.14 12.79
C HIS A 185 15.19 -3.04 13.29
N GLU A 186 14.90 -4.05 14.10
CA GLU A 186 15.89 -4.93 14.74
C GLU A 186 16.13 -6.23 13.94
N PHE A 187 15.16 -6.66 13.15
CA PHE A 187 15.14 -7.93 12.44
C PHE A 187 15.04 -7.67 10.92
N PRO A 188 16.16 -7.53 10.18
CA PRO A 188 16.13 -7.17 8.75
C PRO A 188 15.36 -8.15 7.85
N GLN A 189 15.36 -9.44 8.20
CA GLN A 189 14.60 -10.49 7.50
C GLN A 189 13.20 -10.70 8.10
N GLY A 190 12.79 -9.89 9.07
CA GLY A 190 11.52 -10.01 9.77
C GLY A 190 10.36 -9.34 9.04
N LEU A 191 9.14 -9.74 9.35
CA LEU A 191 7.94 -9.06 8.84
C LEU A 191 7.90 -7.59 9.31
N PHE A 192 7.41 -6.69 8.45
CA PHE A 192 7.27 -5.25 8.75
C PHE A 192 8.60 -4.58 9.17
N PHE A 193 9.73 -5.06 8.64
CA PHE A 193 11.02 -4.39 8.80
C PHE A 193 10.98 -3.02 8.12
N GLY A 194 11.23 -1.94 8.85
CA GLY A 194 11.18 -0.58 8.31
C GLY A 194 12.51 -0.07 7.77
N GLY A 195 13.52 -0.92 7.57
CA GLY A 195 14.82 -0.51 7.02
C GLY A 195 15.73 0.22 8.01
N HIS A 196 17.02 0.32 7.70
CA HIS A 196 17.98 1.17 8.45
C HIS A 196 18.26 2.50 7.77
N GLU A 197 18.01 2.55 6.46
CA GLU A 197 18.15 3.72 5.59
C GLU A 197 16.87 3.88 4.78
N ILE A 198 16.65 5.07 4.23
CA ILE A 198 15.51 5.32 3.34
C ILE A 198 15.72 4.51 2.05
N SER A 199 14.78 3.63 1.73
CA SER A 199 14.83 2.81 0.53
C SER A 199 14.56 3.63 -0.72
N HIS A 200 14.97 3.11 -1.88
CA HIS A 200 14.81 3.80 -3.16
C HIS A 200 13.33 4.14 -3.43
N SER A 201 12.42 3.18 -3.22
CA SER A 201 10.97 3.38 -3.39
C SER A 201 10.45 4.56 -2.56
N CYS A 202 10.89 4.66 -1.30
CA CYS A 202 10.54 5.77 -0.42
C CYS A 202 11.10 7.10 -0.95
N ALA A 203 12.40 7.17 -1.24
CA ALA A 203 13.06 8.39 -1.70
C ALA A 203 12.44 8.93 -3.01
N LEU A 204 12.13 8.03 -3.95
CA LEU A 204 11.49 8.39 -5.21
C LEU A 204 10.07 8.91 -5.00
N LEU A 205 9.27 8.24 -4.17
CA LEU A 205 7.91 8.72 -3.86
C LEU A 205 7.92 10.10 -3.19
N GLN A 206 8.83 10.32 -2.25
CA GLN A 206 9.01 11.63 -1.59
C GLN A 206 9.32 12.71 -2.63
N LYS A 207 10.28 12.46 -3.52
CA LYS A 207 10.67 13.37 -4.61
C LYS A 207 9.49 13.69 -5.53
N LEU A 208 8.75 12.68 -5.97
CA LEU A 208 7.60 12.85 -6.87
C LEU A 208 6.50 13.70 -6.20
N VAL A 209 6.10 13.33 -4.98
CA VAL A 209 5.04 14.05 -4.25
C VAL A 209 5.45 15.50 -3.99
N GLN A 210 6.68 15.76 -3.53
CA GLN A 210 7.17 17.12 -3.32
C GLN A 210 7.21 17.94 -4.62
N GLY A 211 7.63 17.33 -5.73
CA GLY A 211 7.68 17.98 -7.03
C GLY A 211 6.29 18.46 -7.50
N TYR A 212 5.30 17.56 -7.51
CA TYR A 212 3.95 17.91 -7.94
C TYR A 212 3.23 18.83 -6.94
N ALA A 213 3.52 18.71 -5.65
CA ALA A 213 2.88 19.51 -4.58
C ALA A 213 3.42 20.94 -4.44
N ALA A 214 4.56 21.26 -5.05
CA ALA A 214 5.34 22.47 -4.73
C ALA A 214 4.50 23.76 -4.73
N ASN A 215 3.73 23.97 -5.80
CA ASN A 215 2.99 25.22 -6.04
C ASN A 215 1.48 25.12 -5.78
N ILE A 216 1.02 24.03 -5.15
CA ILE A 216 -0.41 23.79 -4.93
C ILE A 216 -0.69 23.75 -3.43
N ASP A 217 -1.72 24.46 -2.98
CA ASP A 217 -2.03 24.62 -1.54
C ASP A 217 -3.03 23.60 -0.99
N ARG A 218 -3.77 22.89 -1.85
CA ARG A 218 -4.70 21.82 -1.45
C ARG A 218 -4.28 20.51 -2.08
N ILE A 219 -4.07 19.51 -1.26
CA ILE A 219 -3.52 18.23 -1.70
C ILE A 219 -4.33 17.12 -1.03
N THR A 220 -4.86 16.21 -1.85
CA THR A 220 -5.44 14.96 -1.37
C THR A 220 -4.64 13.78 -1.91
N ILE A 221 -4.20 12.88 -1.05
CA ILE A 221 -3.51 11.65 -1.43
C ILE A 221 -4.44 10.47 -1.16
N LEU A 222 -4.67 9.66 -2.19
CA LEU A 222 -5.35 8.38 -2.11
C LEU A 222 -4.30 7.27 -2.28
N ASP A 223 -4.12 6.46 -1.25
CA ASP A 223 -3.19 5.33 -1.24
C ASP A 223 -3.95 4.02 -1.28
N VAL A 224 -3.87 3.31 -2.41
CA VAL A 224 -4.66 2.09 -2.58
C VAL A 224 -3.94 0.91 -1.96
N HIS A 225 -4.62 0.34 -0.97
CA HIS A 225 -4.18 -0.85 -0.26
C HIS A 225 -5.24 -1.95 -0.32
N SER A 226 -4.81 -3.18 -0.04
CA SER A 226 -5.72 -4.29 0.17
C SER A 226 -5.24 -5.20 1.30
N GLY A 227 -6.19 -5.91 1.90
CA GLY A 227 -5.87 -6.83 2.98
C GLY A 227 -6.94 -6.86 4.05
N LEU A 228 -6.85 -5.95 5.00
CA LEU A 228 -7.64 -5.94 6.23
C LEU A 228 -9.06 -5.39 6.00
N GLY A 229 -10.03 -5.97 6.71
CA GLY A 229 -11.42 -5.51 6.70
C GLY A 229 -12.37 -6.43 5.92
N PRO A 230 -13.66 -6.05 5.82
CA PRO A 230 -14.68 -6.86 5.16
C PRO A 230 -14.42 -7.04 3.66
N SER A 231 -14.61 -8.25 3.14
CA SER A 231 -14.27 -8.60 1.76
C SER A 231 -14.94 -7.67 0.71
N GLY A 232 -14.09 -7.02 -0.08
CA GLY A 232 -14.44 -6.09 -1.14
C GLY A 232 -15.07 -4.78 -0.65
N VAL A 233 -14.91 -4.44 0.64
CA VAL A 233 -15.35 -3.15 1.20
C VAL A 233 -14.12 -2.31 1.48
N ALA A 234 -14.10 -1.07 1.00
CA ALA A 234 -13.05 -0.12 1.33
C ALA A 234 -13.32 0.53 2.69
N THR A 235 -12.26 0.69 3.47
CA THR A 235 -12.21 1.53 4.67
C THR A 235 -11.21 2.64 4.44
N LEU A 236 -11.55 3.87 4.79
CA LEU A 236 -10.68 5.02 4.63
C LEU A 236 -9.99 5.34 5.95
N ILE A 237 -8.67 5.30 5.96
CA ILE A 237 -7.85 5.55 7.16
C ILE A 237 -6.84 6.63 6.79
N GLY A 238 -6.67 7.67 7.59
CA GLY A 238 -5.63 8.63 7.26
C GLY A 238 -5.46 9.78 8.23
N ASP A 239 -4.80 10.82 7.71
CA ASP A 239 -4.30 11.96 8.46
C ASP A 239 -4.59 13.25 7.68
N SER A 240 -4.60 14.39 8.36
CA SER A 240 -4.88 15.67 7.73
C SER A 240 -4.23 16.85 8.45
N ASN A 241 -3.94 17.92 7.71
CA ASN A 241 -3.50 19.23 8.23
C ASN A 241 -4.61 20.29 8.14
N MET A 242 -5.85 19.89 7.85
CA MET A 242 -6.95 20.83 7.72
C MET A 242 -7.35 21.42 9.09
N VAL A 243 -7.59 22.74 9.13
CA VAL A 243 -8.12 23.49 10.29
C VAL A 243 -9.46 22.89 10.78
N ASP A 244 -9.81 22.92 12.07
CA ASP A 244 -11.08 22.36 12.59
C ASP A 244 -11.31 20.88 12.19
N ALA A 245 -10.35 20.02 12.56
CA ALA A 245 -10.36 18.60 12.27
C ALA A 245 -11.66 17.89 12.70
N GLY A 246 -12.31 18.34 13.78
CA GLY A 246 -13.56 17.77 14.28
C GLY A 246 -14.73 17.93 13.33
N LYS A 247 -14.99 19.15 12.84
CA LYS A 247 -16.07 19.38 11.85
C LYS A 247 -15.77 18.71 10.51
N ARG A 248 -14.50 18.72 10.09
CA ARG A 248 -14.09 18.10 8.83
C ARG A 248 -14.15 16.58 8.88
N TYR A 249 -13.83 15.97 10.01
CA TYR A 249 -14.00 14.53 10.19
C TYR A 249 -15.48 14.12 10.03
N HIS A 250 -16.40 14.84 10.67
CA HIS A 250 -17.83 14.57 10.51
C HIS A 250 -18.31 14.77 9.06
N TRP A 251 -17.81 15.80 8.39
CA TRP A 251 -18.10 16.03 6.97
C TRP A 251 -17.58 14.87 6.10
N LEU A 252 -16.34 14.42 6.29
CA LEU A 252 -15.77 13.29 5.55
C LEU A 252 -16.58 12.01 5.73
N GLN A 253 -17.03 11.72 6.96
CA GLN A 253 -17.90 10.57 7.26
C GLN A 253 -19.27 10.64 6.57
N THR A 254 -19.76 11.85 6.30
CA THR A 254 -21.02 12.06 5.56
C THR A 254 -20.79 12.06 4.05
N HIS A 255 -19.61 12.50 3.61
CA HIS A 255 -19.25 12.68 2.21
C HIS A 255 -18.88 11.38 1.50
N TYR A 256 -18.15 10.49 2.19
CA TYR A 256 -17.79 9.17 1.70
C TYR A 256 -18.80 8.12 2.19
N ARG A 257 -19.12 7.16 1.31
CA ARG A 257 -19.97 6.01 1.68
C ARG A 257 -19.23 4.99 2.53
N GLN A 258 -17.90 5.01 2.48
CA GLN A 258 -17.01 4.14 3.21
C GLN A 258 -16.88 4.61 4.66
N PRO A 259 -16.62 3.68 5.61
CA PRO A 259 -16.16 4.09 6.94
C PRO A 259 -14.88 4.92 6.83
N VAL A 260 -14.83 6.06 7.53
CA VAL A 260 -13.69 6.98 7.52
C VAL A 260 -13.16 7.14 8.95
N PHE A 261 -11.85 6.98 9.11
CA PHE A 261 -11.10 7.14 10.35
C PHE A 261 -9.93 8.11 10.11
N ILE A 262 -9.92 9.26 10.79
CA ILE A 262 -8.87 10.28 10.64
C ILE A 262 -8.14 10.50 11.95
N GLY A 263 -6.81 10.55 11.89
CA GLY A 263 -5.91 10.79 13.02
C GLY A 263 -5.91 9.67 14.06
N ASN A 264 -5.58 10.02 15.30
CA ASN A 264 -5.59 9.11 16.45
C ASN A 264 -7.01 8.90 17.01
N ALA A 265 -7.99 8.60 16.15
CA ALA A 265 -9.27 8.09 16.60
C ALA A 265 -9.01 6.88 17.52
N SER A 266 -9.81 6.70 18.58
CA SER A 266 -9.67 5.56 19.51
C SER A 266 -9.72 4.18 18.83
N ASP A 267 -10.24 4.14 17.61
CA ASP A 267 -10.36 2.97 16.75
C ASP A 267 -9.19 2.78 15.77
N ASN A 268 -8.23 3.72 15.73
CA ASN A 268 -7.04 3.58 14.92
C ASN A 268 -6.19 2.43 15.47
N THR A 269 -6.04 1.38 14.67
CA THR A 269 -5.81 0.03 15.20
C THR A 269 -4.36 -0.22 15.61
N TYR A 270 -3.43 0.63 15.15
CA TYR A 270 -2.00 0.62 15.48
C TYR A 270 -1.33 1.96 15.12
N ASN A 271 -0.21 2.30 15.77
CA ASN A 271 0.60 3.47 15.41
C ASN A 271 1.81 3.02 14.58
N ALA A 272 1.67 3.02 13.25
CA ALA A 272 2.77 2.65 12.35
C ALA A 272 3.91 3.66 12.46
N GLN A 273 5.08 3.21 12.91
CA GLN A 273 6.28 4.04 12.86
C GLN A 273 6.79 4.12 11.42
N GLY A 274 7.16 5.32 11.00
CA GLY A 274 7.69 5.55 9.65
C GLY A 274 6.64 5.41 8.55
N SER A 275 5.36 5.69 8.83
CA SER A 275 4.32 5.62 7.82
C SER A 275 4.41 6.77 6.82
N TRP A 276 3.99 6.48 5.58
CA TRP A 276 3.91 7.49 4.54
C TRP A 276 2.92 8.62 4.88
N SER A 277 1.80 8.29 5.53
CA SER A 277 0.80 9.26 5.97
C SER A 277 1.39 10.31 6.92
N GLN A 278 2.17 9.86 7.91
CA GLN A 278 2.82 10.72 8.90
C GLN A 278 3.90 11.60 8.23
N TRP A 279 4.67 11.03 7.30
CA TRP A 279 5.65 11.79 6.55
C TRP A 279 5.01 12.88 5.70
N CYS A 280 3.94 12.58 4.97
CA CYS A 280 3.22 13.59 4.20
C CYS A 280 2.59 14.64 5.11
N GLN A 281 1.98 14.24 6.22
CA GLN A 281 1.41 15.17 7.20
C GLN A 281 2.46 16.17 7.72
N HIS A 282 3.66 15.68 8.04
CA HIS A 282 4.75 16.54 8.52
C HIS A 282 5.33 17.46 7.43
N ASN A 283 5.57 16.93 6.24
CA ASN A 283 6.26 17.64 5.15
C ASN A 283 5.32 18.58 4.37
N LEU A 284 4.01 18.33 4.41
CA LEU A 284 2.97 19.19 3.81
C LEU A 284 2.17 19.95 4.88
N ARG A 285 2.81 20.26 6.02
CA ARG A 285 2.18 20.94 7.17
C ARG A 285 1.68 22.34 6.89
N ASP A 286 2.23 23.00 5.89
CA ASP A 286 1.85 24.31 5.38
C ASP A 286 0.70 24.23 4.35
N LYS A 287 0.31 23.02 3.93
CA LYS A 287 -0.71 22.76 2.92
C LYS A 287 -2.03 22.32 3.54
N ARG A 288 -3.15 22.57 2.84
CA ARG A 288 -4.45 21.93 3.12
C ARG A 288 -4.38 20.48 2.67
N PHE A 289 -3.88 19.63 3.55
CA PHE A 289 -3.55 18.25 3.25
C PHE A 289 -4.58 17.26 3.79
N LEU A 290 -4.93 16.27 2.97
CA LEU A 290 -5.68 15.08 3.35
C LEU A 290 -5.01 13.83 2.78
N TYR A 291 -4.69 12.87 3.62
CA TYR A 291 -4.29 11.52 3.22
C TYR A 291 -5.42 10.55 3.52
N LEU A 292 -5.70 9.64 2.59
CA LEU A 292 -6.62 8.52 2.77
C LEU A 292 -5.98 7.25 2.21
N CYS A 293 -5.57 6.36 3.09
CA CYS A 293 -5.40 4.95 2.76
C CYS A 293 -6.77 4.36 2.44
N VAL A 294 -6.92 3.88 1.22
CA VAL A 294 -8.09 3.17 0.71
C VAL A 294 -7.83 1.67 0.92
N GLU A 295 -8.08 1.19 2.14
CA GLU A 295 -7.85 -0.21 2.53
C GLU A 295 -9.03 -1.07 2.09
N ILE A 296 -8.84 -1.93 1.07
CA ILE A 296 -9.87 -2.83 0.57
C ILE A 296 -9.75 -4.20 1.22
N GLY A 297 -10.75 -4.58 2.01
CA GLY A 297 -10.75 -5.85 2.72
C GLY A 297 -10.76 -7.07 1.79
N THR A 298 -10.06 -8.13 2.18
CA THR A 298 -9.90 -9.36 1.37
C THR A 298 -10.39 -10.59 2.12
N VAL A 299 -9.63 -11.01 3.13
CA VAL A 299 -9.78 -12.25 3.89
C VAL A 299 -9.60 -11.97 5.40
N ASN A 300 -9.78 -13.01 6.22
CA ASN A 300 -9.55 -12.90 7.65
C ASN A 300 -8.07 -12.55 7.96
N PRO A 301 -7.80 -11.63 8.92
CA PRO A 301 -6.44 -11.28 9.32
C PRO A 301 -5.51 -12.46 9.63
N LEU A 302 -5.99 -13.55 10.26
CA LEU A 302 -5.19 -14.77 10.50
C LEU A 302 -4.63 -15.37 9.23
N ILE A 303 -5.45 -15.46 8.18
CA ILE A 303 -5.06 -16.02 6.90
C ILE A 303 -4.01 -15.10 6.25
N LEU A 304 -4.25 -13.79 6.32
CA LEU A 304 -3.35 -12.78 5.77
C LEU A 304 -1.97 -12.80 6.44
N PHE A 305 -1.91 -12.73 7.76
CA PHE A 305 -0.63 -12.77 8.48
C PHE A 305 0.08 -14.12 8.31
N SER A 306 -0.68 -15.22 8.22
CA SER A 306 -0.10 -16.53 7.94
C SER A 306 0.50 -16.62 6.54
N ALA A 307 -0.13 -15.98 5.54
CA ALA A 307 0.42 -15.89 4.18
C ALA A 307 1.70 -15.04 4.15
N LEU A 308 1.70 -13.86 4.80
CA LEU A 308 2.89 -13.01 4.95
C LEU A 308 4.06 -13.79 5.57
N ARG A 309 3.82 -14.49 6.68
CA ARG A 309 4.84 -15.31 7.34
C ARG A 309 5.44 -16.36 6.42
N ARG A 310 4.57 -17.14 5.75
CA ARG A 310 5.01 -18.24 4.88
C ARG A 310 5.76 -17.76 3.66
N GLU A 311 5.32 -16.66 3.04
CA GLU A 311 6.04 -16.05 1.93
C GLU A 311 7.41 -15.58 2.38
N ASN A 312 7.49 -14.83 3.47
CA ASN A 312 8.75 -14.32 3.99
C ASN A 312 9.75 -15.44 4.36
N GLN A 313 9.26 -16.50 5.02
CA GLN A 313 10.06 -17.69 5.33
C GLN A 313 10.59 -18.38 4.06
N ALA A 314 9.71 -18.64 3.09
CA ALA A 314 10.11 -19.32 1.86
C ALA A 314 11.09 -18.46 1.05
N HIS A 315 10.89 -17.15 1.00
CA HIS A 315 11.78 -16.23 0.30
C HIS A 315 13.22 -16.30 0.82
N HIS A 316 13.42 -16.33 2.14
CA HIS A 316 14.76 -16.35 2.73
C HIS A 316 15.41 -17.75 2.80
N TRP A 317 14.62 -18.81 2.90
CA TRP A 317 15.15 -20.13 3.26
C TRP A 317 15.04 -21.19 2.16
N THR A 318 14.40 -20.89 1.03
CA THR A 318 14.21 -21.85 -0.07
C THR A 318 14.76 -21.34 -1.39
N ALA A 319 15.07 -22.25 -2.33
CA ALA A 319 15.46 -21.87 -3.68
C ALA A 319 14.27 -21.25 -4.43
N SER A 320 14.54 -20.29 -5.31
CA SER A 320 13.52 -19.53 -6.06
C SER A 320 12.67 -20.39 -7.00
N ASP A 321 13.20 -21.51 -7.48
CA ASP A 321 12.51 -22.49 -8.31
C ASP A 321 11.75 -23.56 -7.50
N SER A 322 11.90 -23.55 -6.17
CA SER A 322 11.27 -24.56 -5.32
C SER A 322 9.75 -24.40 -5.28
N ARG A 323 9.04 -25.53 -5.18
CA ARG A 323 7.58 -25.55 -5.03
C ARG A 323 7.11 -24.70 -3.84
N SER A 324 7.88 -24.64 -2.76
CA SER A 324 7.53 -23.84 -1.59
C SER A 324 7.55 -22.34 -1.89
N TYR A 325 8.62 -21.86 -2.53
CA TYR A 325 8.80 -20.47 -2.92
C TYR A 325 7.67 -19.98 -3.82
N VAL A 326 7.40 -20.73 -4.90
CA VAL A 326 6.36 -20.39 -5.88
C VAL A 326 4.97 -20.40 -5.21
N ARG A 327 4.67 -21.43 -4.42
CA ARG A 327 3.35 -21.57 -3.79
C ARG A 327 3.09 -20.50 -2.74
N SER A 328 4.09 -20.12 -1.94
CA SER A 328 3.91 -19.11 -0.89
C SER A 328 3.69 -17.72 -1.48
N LYS A 329 4.40 -17.37 -2.57
CA LYS A 329 4.19 -16.12 -3.31
C LYS A 329 2.80 -16.06 -3.93
N GLN A 330 2.38 -17.14 -4.58
CA GLN A 330 1.03 -17.21 -5.15
C GLN A 330 -0.05 -17.11 -4.06
N ALA A 331 0.16 -17.76 -2.91
CA ALA A 331 -0.77 -17.66 -1.78
C ALA A 331 -0.84 -16.23 -1.20
N LEU A 332 0.29 -15.51 -1.18
CA LEU A 332 0.32 -14.11 -0.79
C LEU A 332 -0.51 -13.25 -1.76
N LEU A 333 -0.28 -13.43 -3.08
CA LEU A 333 -1.06 -12.77 -4.12
C LEU A 333 -2.56 -13.06 -3.99
N ASP A 334 -2.95 -14.33 -3.79
CA ASP A 334 -4.36 -14.71 -3.69
C ASP A 334 -5.06 -14.09 -2.46
N VAL A 335 -4.30 -13.75 -1.41
CA VAL A 335 -4.81 -13.03 -0.25
C VAL A 335 -4.98 -11.54 -0.55
N PHE A 336 -3.95 -10.88 -1.08
CA PHE A 336 -3.99 -9.43 -1.30
C PHE A 336 -4.78 -9.03 -2.56
N ALA A 337 -4.90 -9.91 -3.53
CA ALA A 337 -5.62 -9.65 -4.77
C ALA A 337 -6.46 -10.89 -5.21
N PRO A 338 -7.53 -11.21 -4.47
CA PRO A 338 -8.34 -12.40 -4.70
C PRO A 338 -8.78 -12.61 -6.15
N ARG A 339 -8.77 -13.87 -6.60
CA ARG A 339 -9.21 -14.29 -7.95
C ARG A 339 -10.71 -14.15 -8.19
N SER A 340 -11.49 -13.91 -7.14
CA SER A 340 -12.95 -13.77 -7.22
C SER A 340 -13.33 -12.56 -8.08
N ASN A 341 -13.95 -12.81 -9.24
CA ASN A 341 -14.47 -11.74 -10.11
C ASN A 341 -15.42 -10.79 -9.37
N ARG A 342 -16.24 -11.32 -8.45
CA ARG A 342 -17.11 -10.51 -7.59
C ARG A 342 -16.31 -9.58 -6.70
N TRP A 343 -15.23 -10.07 -6.08
CA TRP A 343 -14.35 -9.23 -5.25
C TRP A 343 -13.68 -8.17 -6.10
N ARG A 344 -13.10 -8.55 -7.25
CA ARG A 344 -12.39 -7.63 -8.16
C ARG A 344 -13.28 -6.48 -8.63
N GLN A 345 -14.48 -6.80 -9.15
CA GLN A 345 -15.45 -5.78 -9.58
C GLN A 345 -15.85 -4.84 -8.44
N LYS A 346 -16.13 -5.40 -7.26
CA LYS A 346 -16.52 -4.60 -6.09
C LYS A 346 -15.37 -3.72 -5.61
N ALA A 347 -14.16 -4.24 -5.53
CA ALA A 347 -12.96 -3.53 -5.12
C ALA A 347 -12.65 -2.34 -6.05
N ILE A 348 -12.71 -2.57 -7.36
CA ILE A 348 -12.52 -1.50 -8.35
C ILE A 348 -13.59 -0.42 -8.20
N ALA A 349 -14.86 -0.82 -8.09
CA ALA A 349 -15.96 0.13 -7.89
C ALA A 349 -15.81 0.95 -6.59
N GLN A 350 -15.29 0.34 -5.51
CA GLN A 350 -14.99 1.06 -4.27
C GLN A 350 -13.91 2.12 -4.49
N GLY A 351 -12.77 1.74 -5.10
CA GLY A 351 -11.68 2.67 -5.38
C GLY A 351 -12.09 3.84 -6.28
N LEU A 352 -12.82 3.55 -7.37
CA LEU A 352 -13.36 4.59 -8.26
C LEU A 352 -14.35 5.51 -7.55
N HIS A 353 -15.22 4.97 -6.70
CA HIS A 353 -16.15 5.81 -5.94
C HIS A 353 -15.41 6.76 -5.00
N VAL A 354 -14.35 6.30 -4.33
CA VAL A 354 -13.53 7.17 -3.48
C VAL A 354 -12.88 8.27 -4.30
N LEU A 355 -12.26 7.94 -5.43
CA LEU A 355 -11.66 8.94 -6.34
C LEU A 355 -12.69 9.97 -6.82
N ASP A 356 -13.84 9.52 -7.32
CA ASP A 356 -14.93 10.39 -7.79
C ASP A 356 -15.39 11.37 -6.71
N ARG A 357 -15.57 10.89 -5.47
CA ARG A 357 -15.93 11.75 -4.34
C ARG A 357 -14.80 12.74 -3.98
N THR A 358 -13.54 12.41 -4.27
CA THR A 358 -12.39 13.23 -3.89
C THR A 358 -12.32 14.54 -4.67
N PHE A 359 -12.87 14.62 -5.89
CA PHE A 359 -12.94 15.88 -6.65
C PHE A 359 -13.69 17.01 -5.93
N ALA A 360 -14.55 16.67 -4.97
CA ALA A 360 -15.33 17.62 -4.19
C ALA A 360 -14.75 17.91 -2.78
N VAL A 361 -13.60 17.32 -2.42
CA VAL A 361 -12.96 17.39 -1.08
C VAL A 361 -11.88 18.43 -1.02
#